data_AF-A0AAD5FNV3-F1
#
_entry.id   AF-A0AAD5FNV3-F1
#
_cell.length_a   1.000
_cell.length_b   1.000
_cell.length_c   1.000
_cell.angle_alpha   90.00
_cell.angle_beta   90.00
_cell.angle_gamma   90.00
#
_symmetry.space_group_name_H-M   'P 1'
#
loop_
_entity.id
_entity.type
_entity.pdbx_description
1 polymer ?
#
loop_
_entity_poly.entity_id
_entity_poly.type
_entity_poly.pdbx_seq_one_letter_code
_entity_poly.pdbx_strand_id
1 'polypeptide(L)'
;RWKAIMAGRCWLEASLDRSSKLGLEVLQKAKRRSKTWRSGGSSCTRWDTSHAEVLDHFAAHMTLDNAFAKIVECMSETSHQCKRFYSSASAAELHQQEQTHVCRFHSKRLLQTSSQIQTTALTSKRAYSTGLSEPEDFLIKVSPGTYAVTAAMQDAGPQTRVVHIDAGESMRLTFDL
;
A
#
# COMPACT_ATOMS: atom_id res chain seq x y z
N ARG A 1 -47.14 19.53 4.85
CA ARG A 1 -46.77 19.35 3.41
C ARG A 1 -45.89 20.49 2.88
N TRP A 2 -46.25 21.76 3.04
CA TRP A 2 -45.48 22.92 2.51
C TRP A 2 -44.10 23.16 3.17
N LYS A 3 -43.95 22.88 4.47
CA LYS A 3 -42.66 23.02 5.19
C LYS A 3 -41.55 22.13 4.63
N ALA A 4 -41.87 20.92 4.18
CA ALA A 4 -40.89 19.99 3.61
C ALA A 4 -40.39 20.43 2.22
N ILE A 5 -41.26 21.04 1.41
CA ILE A 5 -40.92 21.55 0.08
C ILE A 5 -39.99 22.76 0.19
N MET A 6 -40.26 23.67 1.13
CA MET A 6 -39.41 24.83 1.40
C MET A 6 -38.04 24.41 1.96
N ALA A 7 -38.01 23.44 2.87
CA ALA A 7 -36.76 22.88 3.39
C ALA A 7 -35.90 22.22 2.29
N GLY A 8 -36.53 21.52 1.34
CA GLY A 8 -35.84 20.92 0.19
C GLY A 8 -35.25 21.97 -0.76
N ARG A 9 -35.94 23.10 -0.97
CA ARG A 9 -35.43 24.23 -1.77
C ARG A 9 -34.22 24.90 -1.11
N CYS A 10 -34.31 25.21 0.19
CA CYS A 10 -33.19 25.80 0.93
C CYS A 10 -31.96 24.87 0.97
N TRP A 11 -32.17 23.55 1.06
CA TRP A 11 -31.07 22.59 1.05
C TRP A 11 -30.40 22.50 -0.33
N LEU A 12 -31.19 22.47 -1.41
CA LEU A 12 -30.67 22.47 -2.78
C LEU A 12 -29.85 23.72 -3.06
N GLU A 13 -30.37 24.88 -2.70
CA GLU A 13 -29.71 26.18 -2.87
C GLU A 13 -28.40 26.26 -2.07
N ALA A 14 -28.42 25.83 -0.81
CA ALA A 14 -27.21 25.75 0.01
C ALA A 14 -26.18 24.75 -0.56
N SER A 15 -26.63 23.67 -1.20
CA SER A 15 -25.74 22.71 -1.85
C SER A 15 -25.11 23.28 -3.11
N LEU A 16 -25.88 23.99 -3.93
CA LEU A 16 -25.38 24.65 -5.13
C LEU A 16 -24.36 25.75 -4.78
N ASP A 17 -24.63 26.54 -3.75
CA ASP A 17 -23.70 27.56 -3.27
C ASP A 17 -22.37 26.98 -2.78
N ARG A 18 -22.42 25.87 -2.03
CA ARG A 18 -21.21 25.18 -1.57
C ARG A 18 -20.41 24.65 -2.77
N SER A 19 -21.06 23.99 -3.71
CA SER A 19 -20.41 23.45 -4.90
C SER A 19 -19.80 24.55 -5.77
N SER A 20 -20.48 25.69 -5.93
CA SER A 20 -19.98 26.86 -6.67
C SER A 20 -18.72 27.43 -6.03
N LYS A 21 -18.72 27.62 -4.71
CA LYS A 21 -17.54 28.10 -3.95
C LYS A 21 -16.35 27.16 -4.07
N LEU A 22 -16.58 25.86 -3.88
CA LEU A 22 -15.54 24.84 -4.05
C LEU A 22 -14.99 24.81 -5.48
N GLY A 23 -15.86 24.91 -6.49
CA GLY A 23 -15.44 25.00 -7.89
C GLY A 23 -14.53 26.20 -8.16
N LEU A 24 -14.85 27.36 -7.59
CA LEU A 24 -14.03 28.57 -7.70
C LEU A 24 -12.66 28.41 -7.02
N GLU A 25 -12.63 27.81 -5.82
CA GLU A 25 -11.38 27.54 -5.11
C GLU A 25 -10.47 26.59 -5.89
N VAL A 26 -11.04 25.52 -6.45
CA VAL A 26 -10.31 24.57 -7.30
C VAL A 26 -9.75 25.27 -8.53
N LEU A 27 -10.55 26.10 -9.20
CA LEU A 27 -10.11 26.88 -10.36
C LEU A 27 -8.95 27.82 -10.01
N GLN A 28 -9.06 28.56 -8.90
CA GLN A 28 -7.99 29.45 -8.45
C GLN A 28 -6.72 28.67 -8.08
N LYS A 29 -6.86 27.51 -7.44
CA LYS A 29 -5.75 26.63 -7.09
C LYS A 29 -5.09 26.03 -8.33
N ALA A 30 -5.87 25.66 -9.34
CA ALA A 30 -5.38 25.22 -10.64
C ALA A 30 -4.64 26.36 -11.35
N LYS A 31 -5.18 27.59 -11.35
CA LYS A 31 -4.53 28.78 -11.94
C LYS A 31 -3.21 29.13 -11.26
N ARG A 32 -3.08 28.94 -9.94
CA ARG A 32 -1.79 29.10 -9.22
C ARG A 32 -0.78 28.01 -9.61
N ARG A 33 -1.26 26.81 -9.92
CA ARG A 33 -0.44 25.65 -10.32
C ARG A 33 -0.20 25.58 -11.83
N SER A 34 -0.93 26.35 -12.63
CA SER A 34 -0.82 26.33 -14.08
C SER A 34 0.50 27.00 -14.46
N LYS A 35 1.52 26.17 -14.68
CA LYS A 35 2.75 26.56 -15.33
C LYS A 35 2.49 26.52 -16.83
N THR A 36 2.59 27.65 -17.51
CA THR A 36 2.70 27.67 -18.97
C THR A 36 4.01 26.97 -19.31
N TRP A 37 3.93 25.69 -19.69
CA TRP A 37 5.02 25.05 -20.39
C TRP A 37 5.16 25.83 -21.69
N ARG A 38 6.18 26.70 -21.77
CA ARG A 38 6.62 27.20 -23.06
C ARG A 38 7.06 25.95 -23.83
N SER A 39 6.28 25.53 -24.82
CA SER A 39 6.80 24.73 -25.92
C SER A 39 7.87 25.57 -26.60
N GLY A 40 9.08 25.45 -26.10
CA GLY A 40 10.15 26.37 -26.43
C GLY A 40 11.47 25.70 -26.10
N GLY A 41 11.93 24.91 -27.06
CA GLY A 41 13.34 24.68 -27.35
C GLY A 41 14.14 24.01 -26.24
N SER A 42 14.49 22.75 -26.50
CA SER A 42 15.74 22.16 -25.99
C SER A 42 16.88 23.16 -26.16
N SER A 43 17.25 23.82 -25.07
CA SER A 43 18.44 24.64 -24.96
C SER A 43 19.18 24.13 -23.73
N CYS A 44 19.94 23.05 -23.93
CA CYS A 44 21.02 22.71 -23.03
C CYS A 44 22.01 23.87 -23.07
N THR A 45 22.22 24.46 -21.90
CA THR A 45 23.25 25.45 -21.63
C THR A 45 24.61 24.84 -21.94
N ARG A 46 25.27 25.49 -22.90
CA ARG A 46 26.67 25.36 -23.28
C ARG A 46 27.57 25.25 -22.04
N TRP A 47 28.19 24.08 -21.86
CA TRP A 47 29.43 23.89 -21.10
C TRP A 47 30.52 23.68 -22.15
N ASP A 48 31.18 24.78 -22.52
CA ASP A 48 32.43 24.69 -23.27
C ASP A 48 33.51 24.14 -22.34
N THR A 49 34.11 23.01 -22.70
CA THR A 49 35.57 22.92 -23.00
C THR A 49 35.97 21.44 -23.18
N SER A 50 36.32 21.12 -24.42
CA SER A 50 37.12 19.97 -24.89
C SER A 50 36.78 18.56 -24.39
N HIS A 51 35.87 17.87 -25.08
CA HIS A 51 35.98 16.42 -25.35
C HIS A 51 35.15 16.11 -26.60
N ALA A 52 35.76 16.33 -27.77
CA ALA A 52 35.09 16.32 -29.08
C ALA A 52 34.79 14.92 -29.67
N GLU A 53 34.90 13.82 -28.90
CA GLU A 53 34.69 12.45 -29.44
C GLU A 53 33.67 11.59 -28.67
N VAL A 54 33.02 12.11 -27.61
CA VAL A 54 32.09 11.29 -26.78
C VAL A 54 30.60 11.60 -27.04
N LEU A 55 30.30 12.63 -27.85
CA LEU A 55 28.94 13.17 -27.98
C LEU A 55 28.05 12.45 -29.01
N ASP A 56 28.54 11.44 -29.74
CA ASP A 56 27.73 10.72 -30.75
C ASP A 56 26.97 9.50 -30.18
N HIS A 57 27.31 9.05 -28.96
CA HIS A 57 26.65 7.90 -28.33
C HIS A 57 25.56 8.25 -27.31
N PHE A 58 25.59 9.46 -26.72
CA PHE A 58 24.63 9.83 -25.67
C PHE A 58 23.23 10.15 -26.21
N ALA A 59 23.12 10.65 -27.43
CA ALA A 59 21.83 11.01 -28.03
C ALA A 59 21.03 9.78 -28.52
N ALA A 60 21.68 8.64 -28.74
CA ALA A 60 21.05 7.42 -29.25
C ALA A 60 20.69 6.39 -28.17
N HIS A 61 21.24 6.48 -26.94
CA HIS A 61 21.22 5.36 -25.99
C HIS A 61 20.42 5.51 -24.70
N MET A 62 19.71 6.62 -24.47
CA MET A 62 18.72 6.68 -23.37
C MET A 62 17.33 6.88 -23.95
N THR A 63 16.73 5.79 -24.43
CA THR A 63 15.28 5.72 -24.53
C THR A 63 14.68 5.89 -23.13
N LEU A 64 13.46 6.43 -23.05
CA LEU A 64 12.71 6.55 -21.79
C LEU A 64 12.67 5.21 -21.04
N ASP A 65 12.52 4.11 -21.79
CA ASP A 65 12.54 2.74 -21.26
C ASP A 65 13.89 2.38 -20.64
N ASN A 66 15.01 2.76 -21.25
CA ASN A 66 16.33 2.54 -20.66
C ASN A 66 16.52 3.37 -19.37
N ALA A 67 15.98 4.59 -19.32
CA ALA A 67 16.01 5.42 -18.11
C ALA A 67 15.23 4.78 -16.97
N PHE A 68 14.01 4.30 -17.23
CA PHE A 68 13.23 3.56 -16.24
C PHE A 68 13.91 2.25 -15.84
N ALA A 69 14.47 1.50 -16.79
CA ALA A 69 15.22 0.28 -16.52
C ALA A 69 16.39 0.54 -15.56
N LYS A 70 17.14 1.64 -15.76
CA LYS A 70 18.25 2.05 -14.88
C LYS A 70 17.78 2.45 -13.48
N ILE A 71 16.64 3.12 -13.36
CA ILE A 71 16.05 3.43 -12.04
C ILE A 71 15.65 2.14 -11.32
N VAL A 72 14.99 1.21 -12.02
CA VAL A 72 14.58 -0.09 -11.45
C VAL A 72 15.81 -0.90 -11.03
N GLU A 73 16.85 -0.94 -11.86
CA GLU A 73 18.13 -1.58 -11.55
C GLU A 73 18.74 -1.00 -10.28
N CYS A 74 18.84 0.33 -10.19
CA CYS A 74 19.34 1.02 -8.99
C CYS A 74 18.51 0.73 -7.74
N MET A 75 17.17 0.75 -7.85
CA MET A 75 16.26 0.41 -6.74
C MET A 75 16.43 -1.05 -6.30
N SER A 76 16.64 -1.96 -7.25
CA SER A 76 16.85 -3.38 -6.96
C SER A 76 18.19 -3.63 -6.26
N GLU A 77 19.25 -2.98 -6.72
CA GLU A 77 20.60 -3.09 -6.16
C GLU A 77 20.63 -2.51 -4.75
N THR A 78 20.09 -1.32 -4.54
CA THR A 78 19.99 -0.70 -3.21
C THR A 78 19.18 -1.55 -2.22
N SER A 79 18.06 -2.13 -2.67
CA SER A 79 17.27 -3.07 -1.86
C SER A 79 18.05 -4.34 -1.51
N HIS A 80 18.86 -4.85 -2.45
CA HIS A 80 19.70 -6.02 -2.24
C HIS A 80 20.82 -5.73 -1.22
N GLN A 81 21.51 -4.61 -1.35
CA GLN A 81 22.55 -4.19 -0.40
C GLN A 81 21.99 -3.97 1.00
N CYS A 82 20.81 -3.35 1.09
CA CYS A 82 20.09 -3.17 2.35
C CYS A 82 19.79 -4.53 3.02
N LYS A 83 19.26 -5.48 2.24
CA LYS A 83 19.01 -6.84 2.71
C LYS A 83 20.29 -7.52 3.18
N ARG A 84 21.39 -7.43 2.43
CA ARG A 84 22.68 -8.03 2.79
C ARG A 84 23.20 -7.48 4.11
N PHE A 85 23.23 -6.16 4.25
CA PHE A 85 23.69 -5.47 5.46
C PHE A 85 22.92 -5.96 6.71
N TYR A 86 21.59 -5.94 6.65
CA TYR A 86 20.75 -6.36 7.77
C TYR A 86 20.63 -7.88 7.95
N SER A 87 21.04 -8.68 6.96
CA SER A 87 21.14 -10.14 7.13
C SER A 87 22.42 -10.55 7.86
N SER A 88 23.47 -9.72 7.78
CA SER A 88 24.75 -9.93 8.47
C SER A 88 24.85 -9.23 9.83
N ALA A 89 24.07 -8.18 10.07
CA ALA A 89 24.06 -7.46 11.34
C ALA A 89 23.34 -8.25 12.44
N SER A 90 23.84 -8.23 13.67
CA SER A 90 23.16 -8.85 14.81
C SER A 90 22.06 -7.93 15.35
N ALA A 91 20.94 -8.49 15.81
CA ALA A 91 19.81 -7.70 16.31
C ALA A 91 20.15 -6.82 17.53
N ALA A 92 21.24 -7.13 18.24
CA ALA A 92 21.72 -6.38 19.40
C ALA A 92 22.46 -5.08 19.03
N GLU A 93 22.93 -4.96 17.78
CA GLU A 93 23.73 -3.82 17.30
C GLU A 93 22.88 -2.77 16.57
N LEU A 94 21.60 -3.05 16.32
CA LEU A 94 20.74 -2.21 15.49
C LEU A 94 20.06 -1.12 16.31
N HIS A 95 20.21 0.11 15.85
CA HIS A 95 19.51 1.27 16.42
C HIS A 95 17.98 1.13 16.21
N GLN A 96 17.16 1.71 17.09
CA GLN A 96 15.69 1.58 17.05
C GLN A 96 15.07 1.96 15.69
N GLN A 97 15.66 2.93 15.00
CA GLN A 97 15.26 3.33 13.66
C GLN A 97 15.51 2.24 12.60
N GLU A 98 16.62 1.51 12.73
CA GLU A 98 16.98 0.39 11.85
C GLU A 98 16.10 -0.82 12.12
N GLN A 99 15.76 -1.09 13.38
CA GLN A 99 14.77 -2.11 13.74
C GLN A 99 13.42 -1.82 13.06
N THR A 100 12.98 -0.55 13.07
CA THR A 100 11.74 -0.14 12.38
C THR A 100 11.84 -0.32 10.87
N HIS A 101 12.99 -0.02 10.27
CA HIS A 101 13.26 -0.24 8.86
C HIS A 101 13.20 -1.74 8.49
N VAL A 102 13.95 -2.59 9.20
CA VAL A 102 14.00 -4.04 8.96
C VAL A 102 12.62 -4.68 9.16
N CYS A 103 11.86 -4.28 10.18
CA CYS A 103 10.50 -4.75 10.40
C CYS A 103 9.52 -4.33 9.28
N ARG A 104 9.75 -3.20 8.61
CA ARG A 104 8.88 -2.74 7.51
C ARG A 104 9.24 -3.36 6.16
N PHE A 105 10.52 -3.56 5.88
CA PHE A 105 10.98 -3.90 4.53
C PHE A 105 11.60 -5.31 4.42
N HIS A 106 11.96 -5.95 5.54
CA HIS A 106 12.72 -7.21 5.57
C HIS A 106 12.19 -8.23 6.60
N SER A 107 10.94 -8.09 7.04
CA SER A 107 10.26 -8.75 8.19
C SER A 107 10.34 -10.28 8.34
N LYS A 108 11.04 -11.03 7.47
CA LYS A 108 11.11 -12.49 7.49
C LYS A 108 12.18 -13.11 8.42
N ARG A 109 12.96 -12.34 9.20
CA ARG A 109 14.07 -12.93 10.01
C ARG A 109 14.43 -12.26 11.35
N LEU A 110 13.55 -11.46 11.97
CA LEU A 110 13.83 -10.91 13.31
C LEU A 110 13.08 -11.61 14.46
N LEU A 111 12.33 -12.69 14.18
CA LEU A 111 11.57 -13.41 15.20
C LEU A 111 12.34 -14.59 15.85
N GLN A 112 13.64 -14.76 15.58
CA GLN A 112 14.40 -15.91 16.11
C GLN A 112 15.41 -15.57 17.22
N THR A 113 15.52 -14.32 17.64
CA THR A 113 16.44 -13.94 18.73
C THR A 113 15.79 -12.96 19.70
N SER A 114 14.75 -13.39 20.41
CA SER A 114 14.39 -12.76 21.68
C SER A 114 13.65 -13.78 22.54
N SER A 115 14.40 -14.30 23.52
CA SER A 115 14.04 -15.36 24.43
C SER A 115 12.94 -14.94 25.42
N GLN A 116 12.15 -15.93 25.87
CA GLN A 116 11.88 -16.16 27.29
C GLN A 116 11.33 -14.97 28.14
N ILE A 117 10.01 -15.04 28.44
CA ILE A 117 9.39 -14.80 29.78
C ILE A 117 9.28 -13.30 30.22
N GLN A 118 8.19 -12.69 30.70
CA GLN A 118 6.99 -13.08 31.46
C GLN A 118 5.93 -11.94 31.41
N THR A 119 4.65 -12.31 31.43
CA THR A 119 3.50 -11.64 32.09
C THR A 119 3.47 -10.11 32.27
N THR A 120 2.54 -9.45 31.57
CA THR A 120 1.41 -8.72 32.20
C THR A 120 0.29 -8.54 31.16
N ALA A 121 -0.94 -8.85 31.57
CA ALA A 121 -2.13 -8.78 30.75
C ALA A 121 -2.40 -7.35 30.27
N LEU A 122 -2.74 -7.17 29.00
CA LEU A 122 -3.85 -6.34 28.50
C LEU A 122 -3.90 -6.40 26.95
N THR A 123 -4.84 -7.23 26.47
CA THR A 123 -5.58 -7.13 25.20
C THR A 123 -4.86 -6.55 23.96
N SER A 124 -4.25 -7.42 23.17
CA SER A 124 -4.20 -7.24 21.71
C SER A 124 -4.12 -8.61 21.04
N LYS A 125 -5.29 -9.12 20.63
CA LYS A 125 -5.40 -10.37 19.87
C LYS A 125 -4.88 -10.14 18.46
N ARG A 126 -3.59 -10.38 18.24
CA ARG A 126 -3.05 -10.77 16.94
C ARG A 126 -2.28 -12.06 17.15
N ALA A 127 -3.04 -13.15 17.17
CA ALA A 127 -2.52 -14.50 17.26
C ALA A 127 -1.95 -14.89 15.90
N TYR A 128 -0.63 -15.01 15.79
CA TYR A 128 0.02 -15.99 14.92
C TYR A 128 1.41 -16.24 15.47
N SER A 129 1.56 -17.33 16.20
CA SER A 129 2.75 -18.20 16.29
C SER A 129 2.54 -19.08 17.50
N THR A 130 2.21 -20.35 17.29
CA THR A 130 2.73 -21.52 18.03
C THR A 130 1.98 -22.74 17.49
N GLY A 131 2.76 -23.73 17.03
CA GLY A 131 2.24 -24.99 16.52
C GLY A 131 1.49 -25.79 17.58
N LEU A 132 0.77 -26.80 17.10
CA LEU A 132 -0.17 -27.67 17.82
C LEU A 132 -1.45 -26.93 18.23
N SER A 133 -2.34 -26.69 17.26
CA SER A 133 -3.71 -26.29 17.59
C SER A 133 -4.65 -27.35 17.05
N GLU A 134 -5.41 -27.95 17.96
CA GLU A 134 -6.63 -28.69 17.67
C GLU A 134 -7.48 -27.96 16.62
N PRO A 135 -8.34 -28.64 15.85
CA PRO A 135 -9.20 -27.99 14.87
C PRO A 135 -10.06 -26.90 15.54
N GLU A 136 -9.69 -25.64 15.34
CA GLU A 136 -10.37 -24.48 15.91
C GLU A 136 -11.44 -24.00 14.93
N ASP A 137 -12.70 -24.06 15.36
CA ASP A 137 -13.82 -23.52 14.60
C ASP A 137 -13.78 -21.98 14.58
N PHE A 138 -13.91 -21.37 13.40
CA PHE A 138 -14.03 -19.92 13.25
C PHE A 138 -15.49 -19.49 13.14
N LEU A 139 -15.92 -18.54 13.98
CA LEU A 139 -17.24 -17.90 13.88
C LEU A 139 -17.13 -16.54 13.19
N ILE A 140 -17.79 -16.37 12.05
CA ILE A 140 -17.83 -15.11 11.30
C ILE A 140 -19.27 -14.59 11.31
N LYS A 141 -19.48 -13.37 11.82
CA LYS A 141 -20.78 -12.68 11.78
C LYS A 141 -20.84 -11.77 10.57
N VAL A 142 -21.90 -11.92 9.78
CA VAL A 142 -22.13 -11.13 8.57
C VAL A 142 -23.55 -10.58 8.55
N SER A 143 -23.80 -9.63 7.65
CA SER A 143 -25.17 -9.20 7.35
C SER A 143 -25.86 -10.26 6.46
N PRO A 144 -27.18 -10.23 6.32
CA PRO A 144 -27.86 -11.13 5.38
C PRO A 144 -27.38 -10.89 3.94
N GLY A 145 -27.16 -11.95 3.18
CA GLY A 145 -26.67 -11.86 1.80
C GLY A 145 -25.95 -13.10 1.28
N THR A 146 -25.43 -13.00 0.07
CA THR A 146 -24.66 -14.07 -0.59
C THR A 146 -23.16 -13.81 -0.47
N TYR A 147 -22.42 -14.80 0.00
CA TYR A 147 -20.98 -14.71 0.30
C TYR A 147 -20.20 -15.84 -0.38
N ALA A 148 -19.00 -15.55 -0.84
CA ALA A 148 -18.01 -16.54 -1.23
C ALA A 148 -16.97 -16.68 -0.11
N VAL A 149 -16.91 -17.86 0.52
CA VAL A 149 -16.00 -18.16 1.62
C VAL A 149 -14.87 -19.03 1.08
N THR A 150 -13.64 -18.53 1.17
CA THR A 150 -12.44 -19.25 0.74
C THR A 150 -11.58 -19.62 1.94
N ALA A 151 -11.25 -20.89 2.07
CA ALA A 151 -10.30 -21.40 3.05
C ALA A 151 -9.05 -21.92 2.32
N ALA A 152 -7.87 -21.67 2.88
CA ALA A 152 -6.59 -22.06 2.29
C ALA A 152 -5.58 -22.41 3.39
N MET A 153 -4.78 -23.45 3.16
CA MET A 153 -3.64 -23.84 3.99
C MET A 153 -2.34 -23.81 3.16
N GLN A 154 -1.17 -23.81 3.80
CA GLN A 154 0.11 -23.79 3.07
C GLN A 154 0.32 -25.06 2.23
N ASP A 155 -0.20 -26.19 2.70
CA ASP A 155 0.04 -27.52 2.11
C ASP A 155 -1.10 -28.01 1.19
N ALA A 156 -2.21 -27.27 1.13
CA ALA A 156 -3.37 -27.61 0.32
C ALA A 156 -3.89 -26.44 -0.50
N GLY A 157 -4.45 -26.74 -1.67
CA GLY A 157 -5.04 -25.74 -2.55
C GLY A 157 -6.23 -25.02 -1.89
N PRO A 158 -6.50 -23.76 -2.26
CA PRO A 158 -7.63 -23.00 -1.71
C PRO A 158 -8.97 -23.65 -2.13
N GLN A 159 -9.88 -23.81 -1.18
CA GLN A 159 -11.25 -24.26 -1.42
C GLN A 159 -12.23 -23.09 -1.20
N THR A 160 -13.10 -22.83 -2.17
CA THR A 160 -14.11 -21.77 -2.09
C THR A 160 -15.52 -22.34 -2.13
N ARG A 161 -16.41 -21.85 -1.27
CA ARG A 161 -17.84 -22.18 -1.26
C ARG A 161 -18.68 -20.92 -1.27
N VAL A 162 -19.72 -20.90 -2.10
CA VAL A 162 -20.70 -19.80 -2.14
C VAL A 162 -21.89 -20.19 -1.29
N VAL A 163 -22.27 -19.30 -0.37
CA VAL A 163 -23.35 -19.52 0.59
C VAL A 163 -24.28 -18.31 0.63
N HIS A 164 -25.56 -18.56 0.85
CA HIS A 164 -26.56 -17.53 1.13
C HIS A 164 -26.92 -17.60 2.62
N ILE A 165 -27.00 -16.45 3.29
CA ILE A 165 -27.27 -16.36 4.72
C ILE A 165 -28.45 -15.41 4.94
N ASP A 166 -29.52 -15.91 5.53
CA ASP A 166 -30.70 -15.14 5.92
C ASP A 166 -30.53 -14.46 7.29
N ALA A 167 -31.43 -13.50 7.60
CA ALA A 167 -31.40 -12.79 8.87
C ALA A 167 -31.68 -13.72 10.06
N GLY A 168 -30.70 -13.83 10.96
CA GLY A 168 -30.78 -14.71 12.14
C GLY A 168 -30.37 -16.16 11.87
N GLU A 169 -29.99 -16.49 10.63
CA GLU A 169 -29.48 -17.80 10.26
C GLU A 169 -28.00 -17.98 10.65
N SER A 170 -27.60 -19.22 10.93
CA SER A 170 -26.21 -19.61 11.16
C SER A 170 -25.91 -20.90 10.42
N MET A 171 -24.75 -20.97 9.77
CA MET A 171 -24.33 -22.08 8.93
C MET A 171 -22.93 -22.54 9.30
N ARG A 172 -22.74 -23.85 9.51
CA ARG A 172 -21.42 -24.46 9.72
C ARG A 172 -20.82 -24.85 8.38
N LEU A 173 -19.61 -24.36 8.10
CA LEU A 173 -18.85 -24.72 6.92
C LEU A 173 -17.61 -25.52 7.33
N THR A 174 -17.43 -26.67 6.67
CA THR A 174 -16.25 -27.53 6.82
C THR A 174 -15.50 -27.56 5.50
N PHE A 175 -14.20 -27.30 5.57
CA PHE A 175 -13.28 -27.35 4.44
C PHE A 175 -12.27 -28.45 4.71
N ASP A 176 -12.17 -29.40 3.79
CA ASP A 176 -11.22 -30.50 3.86
C ASP A 176 -9.95 -30.03 3.14
N LEU A 177 -9.08 -29.35 3.91
CA LEU A 177 -7.81 -28.78 3.47
C LEU A 177 -6.65 -29.59 4.06
#